data_AF-A0A3C0W9V3-F1
#
_entry.id   AF-A0A3C0W9V3-F1
#
_cell.length_a   1.000
_cell.length_b   1.000
_cell.length_c   1.000
_cell.angle_alpha   90.00
_cell.angle_beta   90.00
_cell.angle_gamma   90.00
#
_symmetry.space_group_name_H-M   'P 1'
#
loop_
_entity.id
_entity.type
_entity.pdbx_description
1 polymer ?
#
loop_
_entity_poly.entity_id
_entity_poly.type
_entity_poly.pdbx_seq_one_letter_code
_entity_poly.pdbx_strand_id
1 'polypeptide(L)'
;FIIPYIFALNPSLLFIDVESVWTLISIMVTSVIGMAGIAMGMTGHAYAPIPWYMRIMLLAGGILLIDPGPITDLIGLLLIGVPFAFQLLQNRKLKAAAAE
;
A
#
# COMPACT_ATOMS: atom_id res chain seq x y z
N PHE A 1 -12.77 -3.28 -5.55
CA PHE A 1 -13.53 -4.37 -4.92
C PHE A 1 -12.73 -5.13 -3.84
N ILE A 2 -11.62 -4.57 -3.31
CA ILE A 2 -10.78 -5.29 -2.32
C ILE A 2 -11.28 -5.11 -0.88
N ILE A 3 -11.99 -4.02 -0.62
CA ILE A 3 -12.52 -3.65 0.70
C ILE A 3 -13.30 -4.81 1.37
N PRO A 4 -14.23 -5.53 0.70
CA PRO A 4 -14.92 -6.66 1.33
C PRO A 4 -13.99 -7.78 1.80
N TYR A 5 -12.92 -8.06 1.06
CA TYR A 5 -11.94 -9.10 1.44
C TYR A 5 -11.11 -8.70 2.66
N ILE A 6 -10.75 -7.42 2.77
CA ILE A 6 -10.03 -6.90 3.95
C ILE A 6 -10.84 -7.14 5.22
N PHE A 7 -12.15 -6.85 5.21
CA PHE A 7 -13.01 -7.10 6.38
C PHE A 7 -13.24 -8.59 6.66
N ALA A 8 -13.32 -9.41 5.61
CA ALA A 8 -13.48 -10.86 5.77
C ALA A 8 -12.24 -11.53 6.39
N LEU A 9 -11.05 -11.02 6.07
CA LEU A 9 -9.77 -11.53 6.59
C LEU A 9 -9.38 -10.88 7.93
N ASN A 10 -9.92 -9.70 8.23
CA ASN A 10 -9.64 -8.94 9.45
C ASN A 10 -10.93 -8.56 10.18
N PRO A 11 -11.58 -9.49 10.91
CA PRO A 11 -12.81 -9.19 11.65
C PRO A 11 -12.60 -8.12 12.73
N SER A 12 -11.37 -7.93 13.22
CA SER A 12 -11.03 -6.85 14.16
C SER A 12 -11.31 -5.45 13.60
N LEU A 13 -11.25 -5.25 12.27
CA LEU A 13 -11.65 -3.98 11.63
C LEU A 13 -13.15 -3.68 11.76
N LEU A 14 -13.97 -4.71 12.01
CA LEU A 14 -15.39 -4.59 12.33
C LEU A 14 -15.63 -4.52 13.85
N PHE A 15 -14.57 -4.35 14.64
CA PHE A 15 -14.59 -4.38 16.10
C PHE A 15 -15.02 -5.72 16.70
N ILE A 16 -14.83 -6.81 15.96
CA ILE A 16 -15.07 -8.18 16.42
C ILE A 16 -13.76 -8.75 16.95
N ASP A 17 -13.77 -9.32 18.15
CA ASP A 17 -12.60 -9.98 18.78
C ASP A 17 -11.33 -9.09 18.82
N VAL A 18 -11.48 -7.83 19.24
CA VAL A 18 -10.35 -6.88 19.34
C VAL A 18 -9.51 -7.17 20.58
N GLU A 19 -8.31 -7.72 20.39
CA GLU A 19 -7.36 -8.00 21.47
C GLU A 19 -6.73 -6.72 22.05
N SER A 20 -6.46 -5.72 21.21
CA SER A 20 -5.79 -4.48 21.59
C SER A 20 -6.12 -3.34 20.62
N VAL A 21 -6.34 -2.14 21.16
CA VAL A 21 -6.56 -0.91 20.38
C VAL A 21 -5.35 -0.59 19.49
N TRP A 22 -4.13 -0.90 19.96
CA TRP A 22 -2.92 -0.66 19.17
C TRP A 22 -2.84 -1.57 17.94
N THR A 23 -3.20 -2.84 18.10
CA THR A 23 -3.26 -3.81 17.00
C THR A 23 -4.34 -3.41 15.99
N LEU A 24 -5.49 -2.93 16.47
CA LEU A 24 -6.53 -2.43 15.58
C LEU A 24 -6.04 -1.26 14.74
N ILE A 25 -5.41 -0.25 15.37
CA ILE A 25 -4.88 0.91 14.66
C ILE A 25 -3.81 0.48 13.63
N SER A 26 -2.93 -0.47 13.97
CA SER A 26 -1.92 -0.95 13.02
C SER A 26 -2.55 -1.62 11.81
N ILE A 27 -3.52 -2.53 12.01
CA ILE A 27 -4.23 -3.22 10.91
C ILE A 27 -4.98 -2.21 10.04
N MET A 28 -5.60 -1.18 10.64
CA MET A 28 -6.26 -0.11 9.89
C MET A 28 -5.27 0.64 8.99
N VAL A 29 -4.11 1.02 9.54
CA VAL A 29 -3.08 1.76 8.81
C VAL A 29 -2.50 0.91 7.68
N THR A 30 -2.12 -0.34 7.94
CA THR A 30 -1.54 -1.24 6.93
C THR A 30 -2.56 -1.55 5.83
N SER A 31 -3.84 -1.76 6.18
CA SER A 31 -4.92 -1.96 5.20
C SER A 31 -5.09 -0.75 4.28
N VAL A 32 -5.06 0.48 4.82
CA VAL A 32 -5.15 1.71 4.01
C VAL A 32 -3.96 1.84 3.07
N ILE A 33 -2.75 1.57 3.56
CA ILE A 33 -1.53 1.59 2.73
C ILE A 33 -1.62 0.52 1.64
N GLY A 34 -2.08 -0.69 1.96
CA GLY A 34 -2.25 -1.80 1.02
C GLY A 34 -3.21 -1.42 -0.11
N MET A 35 -4.38 -0.89 0.23
CA MET A 35 -5.35 -0.40 -0.75
C MET A 35 -4.78 0.69 -1.66
N ALA A 36 -4.04 1.65 -1.09
CA ALA A 36 -3.38 2.70 -1.87
C ALA A 36 -2.32 2.10 -2.81
N GLY A 37 -1.51 1.14 -2.33
CA GLY A 37 -0.57 0.36 -3.12
C GLY A 37 -1.22 -0.28 -4.34
N ILE A 38 -2.33 -0.99 -4.13
CA ILE A 38 -3.06 -1.66 -5.22
C ILE A 38 -3.63 -0.63 -6.19
N ALA A 39 -4.22 0.46 -5.69
CA ALA A 39 -4.74 1.52 -6.54
C ALA A 39 -3.64 2.09 -7.45
N MET A 40 -2.48 2.45 -6.90
CA MET A 40 -1.33 2.95 -7.68
C MET A 40 -0.81 1.92 -8.68
N GLY A 41 -0.72 0.64 -8.30
CA GLY A 41 -0.31 -0.44 -9.18
C GLY A 41 -1.28 -0.65 -10.35
N MET A 42 -2.59 -0.62 -10.08
CA MET A 42 -3.64 -0.78 -11.08
C MET A 42 -3.75 0.41 -12.03
N THR A 43 -3.66 1.64 -11.52
CA THR A 43 -3.67 2.84 -12.38
C THR A 43 -2.36 2.98 -13.16
N GLY A 44 -1.24 2.51 -12.60
CA GLY A 44 0.08 2.72 -13.16
C GLY A 44 0.58 4.16 -13.01
N HIS A 45 -0.03 4.92 -12.11
CA HIS A 45 0.28 6.33 -11.89
C HIS A 45 -0.05 6.74 -10.46
N ALA A 46 0.81 7.56 -9.86
CA ALA A 46 0.57 8.23 -8.59
C ALA A 46 0.95 9.72 -8.70
N TYR A 47 2.23 10.01 -8.96
CA TYR A 47 2.73 11.37 -9.24
C TYR A 47 3.46 11.49 -10.58
N ALA A 48 3.93 10.36 -11.10
CA ALA A 48 4.60 10.17 -12.38
C ALA A 48 4.21 8.78 -12.95
N PRO A 49 4.49 8.49 -14.23
CA PRO A 49 4.24 7.16 -14.80
C PRO A 49 5.03 6.06 -14.08
N ILE A 50 4.36 5.00 -13.63
CA ILE A 50 4.98 3.88 -12.91
C ILE A 50 5.41 2.79 -13.92
N PRO A 51 6.69 2.36 -13.92
CA PRO A 51 7.13 1.27 -14.77
C PRO A 51 6.49 -0.06 -14.34
N TRP A 52 6.27 -0.96 -15.30
CA TRP A 52 5.47 -2.17 -15.11
C TRP A 52 5.95 -3.07 -13.94
N TYR A 53 7.26 -3.20 -13.72
CA TYR A 53 7.80 -4.01 -12.63
C TYR A 53 7.49 -3.42 -11.25
N MET A 54 7.51 -2.10 -11.10
CA MET A 54 7.10 -1.41 -9.87
C MET A 54 5.59 -1.53 -9.62
N ARG A 55 4.78 -1.64 -10.68
CA ARG A 55 3.34 -1.93 -10.54
C ARG A 55 3.13 -3.31 -9.93
N ILE A 56 3.89 -4.32 -10.38
CA ILE A 56 3.84 -5.67 -9.80
C ILE A 56 4.24 -5.63 -8.32
N MET A 57 5.30 -4.89 -7.96
CA MET A 57 5.70 -4.71 -6.56
C MET A 57 4.58 -4.07 -5.71
N LEU A 58 3.95 -3.00 -6.22
CA LEU A 58 2.84 -2.32 -5.55
C LEU A 58 1.62 -3.24 -5.36
N LEU A 59 1.28 -4.04 -6.37
CA LEU A 59 0.17 -4.99 -6.30
C LEU A 59 0.48 -6.13 -5.31
N ALA A 60 1.67 -6.71 -5.38
CA ALA A 60 2.10 -7.78 -4.48
C ALA A 60 2.18 -7.28 -3.02
N GLY A 61 2.81 -6.12 -2.79
CA GLY A 61 2.87 -5.51 -1.47
C GLY A 61 1.49 -5.17 -0.93
N GLY A 62 0.62 -4.64 -1.78
CA GLY A 62 -0.75 -4.33 -1.42
C GLY A 62 -1.57 -5.54 -1.02
N ILE A 63 -1.39 -6.68 -1.70
CA ILE A 63 -2.04 -7.95 -1.34
C ILE A 63 -1.48 -8.49 -0.01
N LEU A 64 -0.17 -8.40 0.22
CA LEU A 64 0.43 -8.85 1.47
C LEU A 64 -0.05 -8.06 2.69
N LEU A 65 -0.37 -6.77 2.54
CA LEU A 65 -0.94 -5.95 3.61
C LEU A 65 -2.44 -6.22 3.88
N ILE A 66 -3.10 -7.08 3.10
CA ILE A 66 -4.49 -7.49 3.36
C ILE A 66 -4.54 -8.56 4.47
N ASP A 67 -3.51 -9.40 4.57
CA ASP A 67 -3.42 -10.47 5.56
C ASP A 67 -2.60 -9.99 6.78
N PRO A 68 -3.23 -9.88 7.97
CA PRO A 68 -2.60 -9.27 9.13
C PRO A 68 -1.47 -10.16 9.65
N GLY A 69 -0.25 -9.63 9.65
CA GLY A 69 0.89 -10.34 10.19
C GLY A 69 2.13 -9.47 10.22
N PRO A 70 2.93 -9.48 11.29
CA PRO A 70 4.08 -8.58 11.39
C PRO A 70 5.12 -8.80 10.27
N ILE A 71 5.25 -10.04 9.78
CA ILE A 71 6.15 -10.39 8.67
C ILE A 71 5.56 -9.96 7.33
N THR A 72 4.28 -10.26 7.07
CA THR A 72 3.58 -9.86 5.84
C THR A 72 3.48 -8.35 5.74
N ASP A 73 3.22 -7.67 6.85
CA ASP A 73 3.20 -6.21 6.99
C ASP A 73 4.55 -5.60 6.63
N LEU A 74 5.64 -6.11 7.20
CA LEU A 74 6.98 -5.59 6.92
C LEU A 74 7.35 -5.74 5.44
N ILE A 75 7.08 -6.92 4.85
CA ILE A 75 7.37 -7.18 3.44
C ILE A 75 6.48 -6.32 2.55
N GLY A 76 5.18 -6.22 2.87
CA GLY A 76 4.22 -5.42 2.11
C GLY A 76 4.57 -3.93 2.12
N LEU A 77 4.95 -3.39 3.28
CA LEU A 77 5.42 -2.02 3.43
C LEU A 77 6.69 -1.75 2.61
N LEU A 78 7.64 -2.68 2.58
CA LEU A 78 8.84 -2.55 1.75
C LEU A 78 8.50 -2.54 0.26
N LEU A 79 7.63 -3.46 -0.18
CA LEU A 79 7.22 -3.58 -1.58
C LEU A 79 6.40 -2.38 -2.08
N ILE A 80 5.69 -1.67 -1.20
CA ILE A 80 5.00 -0.41 -1.54
C ILE A 80 5.92 0.79 -1.39
N GLY A 81 6.71 0.83 -0.31
CA GLY A 81 7.57 1.97 0.04
C GLY A 81 8.64 2.26 -0.99
N VAL A 82 9.27 1.22 -1.56
CA VAL A 82 10.32 1.38 -2.58
C VAL A 82 9.78 2.04 -3.87
N PRO A 83 8.71 1.53 -4.52
CA PRO A 83 8.09 2.21 -5.65
C PRO A 83 7.55 3.61 -5.32
N PHE A 84 6.98 3.80 -4.13
CA PHE A 84 6.44 5.09 -3.71
C PHE A 84 7.54 6.15 -3.54
N ALA A 85 8.66 5.80 -2.92
CA ALA A 85 9.82 6.70 -2.81
C ALA A 85 10.38 7.05 -4.20
N PHE A 86 10.46 6.07 -5.10
CA PHE A 86 10.90 6.31 -6.48
C PHE A 86 9.98 7.30 -7.22
N GLN A 87 8.67 7.14 -7.06
CA GLN A 87 7.63 8.06 -7.56
C GLN A 87 7.85 9.51 -7.11
N LEU A 88 8.13 9.72 -5.82
CA LEU A 88 8.39 11.06 -5.28
C LEU A 88 9.65 11.68 -5.89
N LEU A 89 10.72 10.91 -6.06
CA LEU A 89 11.95 11.38 -6.69
C LEU A 89 11.74 11.73 -8.16
N GLN A 90 10.97 10.92 -8.89
CA GLN A 90 10.67 11.16 -10.30
C GLN A 90 9.82 12.42 -10.49
N ASN A 91 8.79 12.62 -9.67
CA ASN A 91 7.98 13.83 -9.68
C ASN A 91 8.82 15.10 -9.45
N ARG A 92 9.78 15.06 -8.52
CA ARG A 92 10.70 16.19 -8.27
C ARG A 92 11.56 16.51 -9.49
N LYS A 93 12.07 15.49 -10.18
CA LYS A 93 12.86 15.66 -11.42
C LYS A 93 12.03 16.27 -12.54
N LEU A 94 10.80 15.79 -12.73
CA LEU A 94 9.89 16.31 -13.75
C LEU A 94 9.52 17.78 -13.49
N LYS A 95 9.26 18.15 -12.23
CA LYS A 95 8.98 19.55 -11.87
C LYS A 95 10.20 20.46 -12.06
N ALA A 96 11.40 20.00 -11.73
CA ALA A 96 12.62 20.78 -11.92
C ALA A 96 12.90 21.06 -13.40
N ALA A 97 12.75 20.05 -14.27
CA ALA A 97 12.94 20.20 -15.70
C ALA A 97 11.87 21.09 -16.39
N ALA A 98 10.69 21.24 -15.78
CA ALA A 98 9.63 22.12 -16.29
C ALA A 98 9.79 23.58 -15.85
N ALA A 99 10.72 23.87 -14.94
CA ALA A 99 11.02 25.22 -14.44
C ALA A 99 12.23 25.86 -15.16
N GLU A 100 12.94 25.09 -15.99
CA GLU A 100 13.97 25.56 -16.94
C GLU A 100 13.33 25.90 -18.30
#